data_AF-A0A644WY50-F1
#
_entry.id   AF-A0A644WY50-F1
#
_cell.length_a   1.000
_cell.length_b   1.000
_cell.length_c   1.000
_cell.angle_alpha   90.00
_cell.angle_beta   90.00
_cell.angle_gamma   90.00
#
_symmetry.space_group_name_H-M   'P 1'
#
loop_
_entity.id
_entity.type
_entity.pdbx_description
1 polymer ?
#
loop_
_entity_poly.entity_id
_entity_poly.type
_entity_poly.pdbx_seq_one_letter_code
_entity_poly.pdbx_strand_id
1 'polypeptide(L)'
;MSIETYKRNYQKHVNFIDKYKTASNASTGSEVDSNANVQTKNITTMSGEIPKKVFIGTNRLLMIDKLTEMYDESVAVEYIRQLETHEIYKHDETSPAPYCVSISMYPFLLNGLKNIGGASNPPKHLASFCGSFINLVFAVAAQFAGAVATPEFLTYLDYFIRKEYGDEYYLNADNMATIGIHAQTINEVLDDAFQQVTYSLNQPAAARNYQSVFWNIAYFDEPYFRGIFNNFIFPDGTEPKWESVSWLQKRYMEWFNQERLQCADLTFPVETLNLLHDGTKYVDQDWFDFGTCMYAKGHSFFTYVSDSVDSLASCCRLKNQIKKNTFSYTLGAGGIATGSKGVITININRLVQNAIKNGVEIEDAVREQIVKNHKYLIAYNEIVIDYFKAHMLPIYDAGFIKLSGQYLTNGINGFVEGAEFLGIDISPNEQYFQYGEKILRPIFEENQKNKTEEIMFNTEFVPAENLGVKNAKWDREDGYFVPRDCYNSYFYKVEDESTNIIDKFILHGNRLTKYLDGGSALHCNLDEHLSQEQYKKLSLVAIKTGCSYYTYNIPDTVCNSCGYIEKRTVKKCNHCGSRDIDYITRIIGYRKRISAFSEDRQKEAHKRSYAHGATQV
;
A
#
# COMPACT_ATOMS: atom_id res chain seq x y z
N MET A 1 -7.08 35.84 31.20
CA MET A 1 -6.36 35.67 29.92
C MET A 1 -6.56 36.91 29.08
N SER A 2 -5.49 37.54 28.59
CA SER A 2 -5.61 38.68 27.67
C SER A 2 -5.84 38.18 26.23
N ILE A 3 -6.41 39.04 25.38
CA ILE A 3 -6.56 38.76 23.94
C ILE A 3 -5.19 38.42 23.30
N GLU A 4 -4.11 39.04 23.79
CA GLU A 4 -2.74 38.78 23.33
C GLU A 4 -2.29 37.34 23.60
N THR A 5 -2.67 36.75 24.75
CA THR A 5 -2.38 35.34 25.04
C THR A 5 -3.03 34.41 24.01
N TYR A 6 -4.29 34.67 23.65
CA TYR A 6 -4.98 33.90 22.63
C TYR A 6 -4.33 34.04 21.25
N LYS A 7 -4.01 35.27 20.85
CA LYS A 7 -3.32 35.52 19.56
C LYS A 7 -1.98 34.79 19.51
N ARG A 8 -1.17 34.87 20.57
CA ARG A 8 0.14 34.20 20.64
C ARG A 8 0.03 32.68 20.46
N ASN A 9 -0.97 32.06 21.08
CA ASN A 9 -1.09 30.60 21.10
C ASN A 9 -1.80 30.05 19.86
N TYR A 10 -2.82 30.76 19.35
CA TYR A 10 -3.78 30.18 18.40
C TYR A 10 -3.87 30.90 17.03
N GLN A 11 -3.27 32.08 16.86
CA GLN A 11 -3.33 32.81 15.58
C GLN A 11 -2.80 31.97 14.41
N LYS A 12 -1.79 31.12 14.65
CA LYS A 12 -1.27 30.17 13.65
C LYS A 12 -2.35 29.23 13.07
N HIS A 13 -3.31 28.81 13.88
CA HIS A 13 -4.40 27.94 13.43
C HIS A 13 -5.45 28.72 12.63
N VAL A 14 -5.73 29.97 12.99
CA VAL A 14 -6.59 30.87 12.20
C VAL A 14 -5.95 31.16 10.83
N ASN A 15 -4.65 31.46 10.80
CA ASN A 15 -3.91 31.67 9.57
C ASN A 15 -3.92 30.42 8.67
N PHE A 16 -3.79 29.23 9.26
CA PHE A 16 -3.95 27.97 8.52
C PHE A 16 -5.35 27.84 7.90
N ILE A 17 -6.41 28.13 8.66
CA ILE A 17 -7.79 28.12 8.15
C ILE A 17 -7.93 29.07 6.95
N ASP A 18 -7.39 30.28 7.04
CA ASP A 18 -7.45 31.25 5.96
C ASP A 18 -6.69 30.79 4.71
N LYS A 19 -5.54 30.13 4.88
CA LYS A 19 -4.81 29.48 3.78
C LYS A 19 -5.57 28.29 3.19
N TYR A 20 -6.21 27.46 4.02
CA TYR A 20 -6.98 26.30 3.57
C TYR A 20 -8.21 26.72 2.74
N LYS A 21 -8.85 27.84 3.09
CA LYS A 21 -9.95 28.43 2.29
C LYS A 21 -9.55 28.66 0.84
N THR A 22 -8.31 29.05 0.57
CA THR A 22 -7.81 29.34 -0.78
C THR A 22 -7.17 28.15 -1.50
N ALA A 23 -6.97 27.00 -0.82
CA ALA A 23 -6.36 25.82 -1.44
C ALA A 23 -7.21 25.23 -2.57
N SER A 24 -6.57 24.75 -3.64
CA SER A 24 -7.24 24.16 -4.82
C SER A 24 -7.94 22.83 -4.49
N ASN A 25 -7.32 21.97 -3.69
CA ASN A 25 -7.88 20.71 -3.21
C ASN A 25 -7.44 20.41 -1.76
N ALA A 26 -7.97 19.33 -1.16
CA ALA A 26 -7.66 18.96 0.23
C ALA A 26 -6.18 18.59 0.43
N SER A 27 -5.58 17.88 -0.53
CA SER A 27 -4.18 17.45 -0.50
C SER A 27 -3.21 18.64 -0.48
N THR A 28 -3.45 19.64 -1.33
CA THR A 28 -2.69 20.90 -1.40
C THR A 28 -2.89 21.77 -0.16
N GLY A 29 -4.07 21.70 0.47
CA GLY A 29 -4.36 22.41 1.70
C GLY A 29 -3.65 21.84 2.95
N SER A 30 -3.17 20.60 2.89
CA SER A 30 -2.40 19.99 3.99
C SER A 30 -0.97 20.55 4.06
N GLU A 31 -0.49 20.83 5.26
CA GLU A 31 0.86 21.38 5.46
C GLU A 31 1.91 20.33 5.81
N VAL A 32 1.49 19.19 6.34
CA VAL A 32 2.42 18.22 6.95
C VAL A 32 2.24 16.81 6.42
N ASP A 33 1.04 16.43 6.01
CA ASP A 33 0.77 15.09 5.51
C ASP A 33 -0.42 15.14 4.55
N SER A 34 -0.11 15.37 3.28
CA SER A 34 -1.09 15.45 2.20
C SER A 34 -1.53 14.05 1.79
N ASN A 35 -2.81 13.89 1.48
CA ASN A 35 -3.35 12.58 1.13
C ASN A 35 -4.42 12.73 0.04
N ALA A 36 -4.16 12.19 -1.15
CA ALA A 36 -5.09 12.27 -2.27
C ALA A 36 -6.39 11.47 -2.06
N ASN A 37 -6.48 10.65 -1.02
CA ASN A 37 -7.69 9.91 -0.67
C ASN A 37 -8.87 10.83 -0.29
N VAL A 38 -8.61 12.07 0.14
CA VAL A 38 -9.67 13.07 0.37
C VAL A 38 -10.06 13.73 -0.95
N GLN A 39 -11.26 13.45 -1.45
CA GLN A 39 -11.75 14.00 -2.72
C GLN A 39 -12.18 15.45 -2.62
N THR A 40 -12.88 15.82 -1.55
CA THR A 40 -13.50 17.13 -1.41
C THR A 40 -12.87 17.90 -0.27
N LYS A 41 -12.45 19.13 -0.56
CA LYS A 41 -12.02 20.07 0.47
C LYS A 41 -13.23 20.40 1.36
N ASN A 42 -13.15 20.05 2.64
CA ASN A 42 -14.28 20.19 3.56
C ASN A 42 -13.81 20.57 4.99
N ILE A 43 -14.76 20.97 5.84
CA ILE A 43 -14.49 21.43 7.20
C ILE A 43 -13.96 20.32 8.12
N THR A 44 -14.37 19.07 7.93
CA THR A 44 -13.94 17.91 8.73
C THR A 44 -12.48 17.63 8.50
N THR A 45 -12.05 17.56 7.24
CA THR A 45 -10.64 17.38 6.89
C THR A 45 -9.79 18.53 7.44
N MET A 46 -10.19 19.79 7.21
CA MET A 46 -9.47 20.95 7.76
C MET A 46 -9.34 20.87 9.29
N SER A 47 -10.40 20.49 9.99
CA SER A 47 -10.40 20.38 11.46
C SER A 47 -9.42 19.31 11.95
N GLY A 48 -9.31 18.20 11.21
CA GLY A 48 -8.32 17.15 11.46
C GLY A 48 -6.88 17.56 11.16
N GLU A 49 -6.64 18.50 10.24
CA GLU A 49 -5.30 19.02 9.93
C GLU A 49 -4.74 19.96 11.02
N ILE A 50 -5.60 20.77 11.64
CA ILE A 50 -5.23 21.80 12.63
C ILE A 50 -4.31 21.27 13.76
N PRO A 51 -4.62 20.13 14.43
CA PRO A 51 -3.80 19.63 15.53
C PRO A 51 -2.57 18.81 15.10
N LYS A 52 -2.36 18.51 13.82
CA LYS A 52 -1.31 17.57 13.39
C LYS A 52 0.10 17.94 13.85
N LYS A 53 0.46 19.23 13.85
CA LYS A 53 1.76 19.71 14.36
C LYS A 53 1.92 19.44 15.87
N VAL A 54 0.82 19.46 16.62
CA VAL A 54 0.84 19.11 18.05
C VAL A 54 1.07 17.61 18.21
N PHE A 55 0.38 16.76 17.42
CA PHE A 55 0.62 15.31 17.44
C PHE A 55 2.06 14.95 17.10
N ILE A 56 2.67 15.61 16.10
CA ILE A 56 4.10 15.42 15.78
C ILE A 56 4.97 15.72 16.99
N GLY A 57 4.77 16.88 17.64
CA GLY A 57 5.52 17.23 18.85
C GLY A 57 5.33 16.24 19.99
N THR A 58 4.10 15.79 20.22
CA THR A 58 3.78 14.77 21.24
C THR A 58 4.46 13.44 20.95
N ASN A 59 4.40 12.95 19.72
CA ASN A 59 5.05 11.70 19.32
C ASN A 59 6.58 11.78 19.43
N ARG A 60 7.17 12.92 19.07
CA ARG A 60 8.61 13.15 19.25
C ARG A 60 9.00 13.14 20.73
N LEU A 61 8.19 13.74 21.59
CA LEU A 61 8.45 13.70 23.04
C LEU A 61 8.36 12.27 23.59
N LEU A 62 7.35 11.49 23.19
CA LEU A 62 7.27 10.07 23.56
C LEU A 62 8.51 9.28 23.13
N MET A 63 9.01 9.55 21.91
CA MET A 63 10.25 8.96 21.42
C MET A 63 11.48 9.42 22.21
N ILE A 64 11.59 10.71 22.55
CA ILE A 64 12.70 11.25 23.36
C ILE A 64 12.72 10.54 24.72
N ASP A 65 11.57 10.47 25.40
CA ASP A 65 11.44 9.85 26.71
C ASP A 65 11.84 8.37 26.64
N LYS A 66 11.30 7.64 25.66
CA LYS A 66 11.60 6.21 25.51
C LYS A 66 13.05 5.93 25.09
N LEU A 67 13.62 6.73 24.19
CA LEU A 67 15.03 6.58 23.79
C LEU A 67 15.98 6.87 24.94
N THR A 68 15.66 7.88 25.76
CA THR A 68 16.43 8.23 26.95
C THR A 68 16.33 7.13 28.02
N GLU A 69 15.15 6.53 28.19
CA GLU A 69 14.92 5.40 29.10
C GLU A 69 15.71 4.15 28.69
N MET A 70 15.68 3.80 27.41
CA MET A 70 16.25 2.53 26.91
C MET A 70 17.75 2.60 26.63
N TYR A 71 18.26 3.79 26.29
CA TYR A 71 19.64 4.01 25.92
C TYR A 71 20.21 5.14 26.79
N ASP A 72 20.22 6.37 26.28
CA ASP A 72 20.62 7.59 26.98
C ASP A 72 20.14 8.82 26.19
N GLU A 73 20.26 10.00 26.79
CA GLU A 73 19.83 11.27 26.20
C GLU A 73 20.54 11.57 24.86
N SER A 74 21.78 11.11 24.65
CA SER A 74 22.51 11.38 23.41
C SER A 74 21.87 10.70 22.20
N VAL A 75 21.27 9.52 22.38
CA VAL A 75 20.54 8.82 21.31
C VAL A 75 19.26 9.57 20.95
N ALA A 76 18.56 10.13 21.94
CA ALA A 76 17.37 10.96 21.72
C ALA A 76 17.72 12.28 21.01
N VAL A 77 18.81 12.94 21.41
CA VAL A 77 19.32 14.14 20.76
C VAL A 77 19.69 13.87 19.30
N GLU A 78 20.39 12.76 19.03
CA GLU A 78 20.73 12.37 17.65
C GLU A 78 19.47 12.10 16.83
N TYR A 79 18.48 11.38 17.37
CA TYR A 79 17.20 11.13 16.68
C TYR A 79 16.51 12.43 16.24
N ILE A 80 16.40 13.40 17.16
CA ILE A 80 15.78 14.70 16.85
C ILE A 80 16.62 15.48 15.84
N ARG A 81 17.96 15.49 16.00
CA ARG A 81 18.86 16.12 15.03
C ARG A 81 18.64 15.54 13.63
N GLN A 82 18.54 14.23 13.47
CA GLN A 82 18.35 13.60 12.16
C GLN A 82 16.99 13.94 11.53
N LEU A 83 15.94 14.08 12.34
CA LEU A 83 14.63 14.54 11.86
C LEU A 83 14.63 16.02 11.46
N GLU A 84 15.25 16.88 12.27
CA GLU A 84 15.30 18.33 12.01
C GLU A 84 16.25 18.70 10.88
N THR A 85 17.28 17.89 10.65
CA THR A 85 18.19 18.02 9.51
C THR A 85 17.75 17.18 8.30
N HIS A 86 16.61 16.51 8.36
CA HIS A 86 16.04 15.77 7.22
C HIS A 86 16.94 14.62 6.69
N GLU A 87 17.80 14.05 7.54
CA GLU A 87 18.56 12.82 7.23
C GLU A 87 17.65 11.59 7.23
N ILE A 88 16.66 11.62 8.12
CA ILE A 88 15.62 10.59 8.22
C ILE A 88 14.23 11.23 8.23
N TYR A 89 13.24 10.43 7.91
CA TYR A 89 11.83 10.79 7.97
C TYR A 89 11.04 9.70 8.68
N LYS A 90 10.42 10.05 9.82
CA LYS A 90 9.46 9.17 10.49
C LYS A 90 8.09 9.33 9.82
N HIS A 91 7.54 8.24 9.31
CA HIS A 91 6.19 8.25 8.73
C HIS A 91 5.12 8.31 9.81
N ASP A 92 3.97 8.90 9.45
CA ASP A 92 2.75 8.97 10.26
C ASP A 92 2.93 9.57 11.67
N GLU A 93 3.89 10.51 11.86
CA GLU A 93 4.09 11.24 13.13
C GLU A 93 2.85 12.03 13.58
N THR A 94 1.82 12.15 12.74
CA THR A 94 0.56 12.80 13.06
C THR A 94 -0.43 11.88 13.78
N SER A 95 -0.06 10.62 14.02
CA SER A 95 -0.84 9.61 14.74
C SER A 95 0.03 8.89 15.78
N PRO A 96 -0.49 8.58 16.98
CA PRO A 96 0.21 7.70 17.93
C PRO A 96 0.01 6.21 17.61
N ALA A 97 -0.88 5.89 16.67
CA ALA A 97 -1.22 4.53 16.31
C ALA A 97 -0.09 3.82 15.53
N PRO A 98 -0.02 2.48 15.60
CA PRO A 98 0.83 1.70 14.70
C PRO A 98 0.45 1.92 13.23
N TYR A 99 1.36 1.56 12.33
CA TYR A 99 1.25 1.89 10.92
C TYR A 99 0.20 1.08 10.15
N CYS A 100 0.52 -0.11 9.64
CA CYS A 100 -0.37 -0.84 8.74
C CYS A 100 -0.59 -2.30 9.18
N VAL A 101 -1.68 -2.89 8.72
CA VAL A 101 -2.11 -4.21 9.17
C VAL A 101 -2.79 -5.02 8.06
N SER A 102 -2.43 -6.28 7.96
CA SER A 102 -3.19 -7.34 7.31
C SER A 102 -3.69 -8.29 8.39
N ILE A 103 -5.01 -8.35 8.58
CA ILE A 103 -5.59 -9.12 9.70
C ILE A 103 -5.93 -10.55 9.27
N SER A 104 -5.95 -11.48 10.23
CA SER A 104 -6.79 -12.67 10.07
C SER A 104 -8.23 -12.33 10.44
N MET A 105 -9.18 -12.69 9.59
CA MET A 105 -10.61 -12.47 9.83
C MET A 105 -11.24 -13.55 10.71
N TYR A 106 -10.50 -14.58 11.11
CA TYR A 106 -11.06 -15.69 11.87
C TYR A 106 -11.63 -15.30 13.25
N PRO A 107 -11.00 -14.41 14.05
CA PRO A 107 -11.60 -13.95 15.31
C PRO A 107 -12.97 -13.29 15.12
N PHE A 108 -13.19 -12.63 13.97
CA PHE A 108 -14.47 -12.04 13.61
C PHE A 108 -15.56 -13.10 13.35
N LEU A 109 -15.22 -14.25 12.75
CA LEU A 109 -16.17 -15.35 12.58
C LEU A 109 -16.58 -15.99 13.92
N LEU A 110 -15.72 -15.94 14.93
CA LEU A 110 -15.99 -16.53 16.25
C LEU A 110 -16.73 -15.57 17.19
N ASN A 111 -16.39 -14.28 17.16
CA ASN A 111 -16.80 -13.34 18.20
C ASN A 111 -17.58 -12.12 17.65
N GLY A 112 -17.72 -11.98 16.33
CA GLY A 112 -18.21 -10.76 15.72
C GLY A 112 -17.29 -9.59 16.08
N LEU A 113 -17.85 -8.50 16.59
CA LEU A 113 -17.08 -7.29 16.97
C LEU A 113 -16.99 -7.10 18.49
N LYS A 114 -17.49 -8.05 19.29
CA LYS A 114 -17.55 -7.93 20.75
C LYS A 114 -16.20 -7.71 21.41
N ASN A 115 -15.17 -8.39 20.92
CA ASN A 115 -13.83 -8.31 21.50
C ASN A 115 -13.07 -7.04 21.13
N ILE A 116 -13.65 -6.17 20.28
CA ILE A 116 -13.05 -4.90 19.86
C ILE A 116 -13.97 -3.70 20.15
N GLY A 117 -14.84 -3.84 21.16
CA GLY A 117 -15.72 -2.77 21.64
C GLY A 117 -17.05 -2.62 20.89
N GLY A 118 -17.32 -3.47 19.91
CA GLY A 118 -18.62 -3.51 19.22
C GLY A 118 -19.66 -4.36 19.96
N ALA A 119 -20.93 -4.24 19.55
CA ALA A 119 -22.02 -5.06 20.10
C ALA A 119 -22.38 -6.28 19.22
N SER A 120 -21.86 -6.37 18.00
CA SER A 120 -22.28 -7.36 17.01
C SER A 120 -21.82 -8.76 17.36
N ASN A 121 -22.76 -9.71 17.35
CA ASN A 121 -22.49 -11.15 17.35
C ASN A 121 -21.86 -11.59 16.00
N PRO A 122 -21.33 -12.82 15.92
CA PRO A 122 -20.87 -13.40 14.66
C PRO A 122 -21.96 -13.36 13.57
N PRO A 123 -21.59 -13.02 12.32
CA PRO A 123 -22.54 -13.06 11.20
C PRO A 123 -23.01 -14.49 10.93
N LYS A 124 -24.26 -14.63 10.48
CA LYS A 124 -24.89 -15.94 10.22
C LYS A 124 -25.30 -16.16 8.77
N HIS A 125 -25.56 -15.07 8.04
CA HIS A 125 -26.05 -15.01 6.67
C HIS A 125 -25.25 -13.98 5.86
N LEU A 126 -25.34 -14.05 4.53
CA LEU A 126 -24.59 -13.19 3.61
C LEU A 126 -24.75 -11.70 3.93
N ALA A 127 -25.98 -11.20 4.04
CA ALA A 127 -26.25 -9.79 4.33
C ALA A 127 -25.65 -9.34 5.68
N SER A 128 -25.74 -10.18 6.72
CA SER A 128 -25.15 -9.90 8.03
C SER A 128 -23.63 -9.91 8.02
N PHE A 129 -23.02 -10.75 7.16
CA PHE A 129 -21.59 -10.77 6.94
C PHE A 129 -21.14 -9.47 6.27
N CYS A 130 -21.76 -9.06 5.16
CA CYS A 130 -21.41 -7.82 4.45
C CYS A 130 -21.48 -6.60 5.38
N GLY A 131 -22.60 -6.41 6.08
CA GLY A 131 -22.76 -5.30 7.02
C GLY A 131 -21.76 -5.32 8.19
N SER A 132 -21.53 -6.50 8.78
CA SER A 132 -20.58 -6.62 9.90
C SER A 132 -19.11 -6.51 9.46
N PHE A 133 -18.79 -6.95 8.24
CA PHE A 133 -17.46 -6.83 7.64
C PHE A 133 -17.11 -5.37 7.38
N ILE A 134 -18.04 -4.58 6.85
CA ILE A 134 -17.83 -3.13 6.67
C ILE A 134 -17.47 -2.48 8.01
N ASN A 135 -18.22 -2.81 9.07
CA ASN A 135 -17.95 -2.31 10.43
C ASN A 135 -16.59 -2.81 10.98
N LEU A 136 -16.21 -4.06 10.70
CA LEU A 136 -14.90 -4.60 11.07
C LEU A 136 -13.77 -3.77 10.45
N VAL A 137 -13.84 -3.54 9.13
CA VAL A 137 -12.79 -2.82 8.39
C VAL A 137 -12.67 -1.38 8.90
N PHE A 138 -13.78 -0.69 9.18
CA PHE A 138 -13.73 0.64 9.82
C PHE A 138 -13.15 0.61 11.24
N ALA A 139 -13.53 -0.38 12.06
CA ALA A 139 -13.05 -0.51 13.44
C ALA A 139 -11.54 -0.80 13.49
N VAL A 140 -11.03 -1.62 12.57
CA VAL A 140 -9.58 -1.88 12.42
C VAL A 140 -8.91 -0.62 11.90
N ALA A 141 -9.40 -0.02 10.82
CA ALA A 141 -8.78 1.17 10.26
C ALA A 141 -8.63 2.28 11.31
N ALA A 142 -9.63 2.55 12.13
CA ALA A 142 -9.57 3.59 13.17
C ALA A 142 -8.39 3.45 14.16
N GLN A 143 -7.75 2.29 14.25
CA GLN A 143 -6.67 1.99 15.18
C GLN A 143 -5.28 1.87 14.51
N PHE A 144 -5.20 2.12 13.20
CA PHE A 144 -3.97 2.08 12.41
C PHE A 144 -3.88 3.33 11.51
N ALA A 145 -2.66 3.83 11.30
CA ALA A 145 -2.44 5.03 10.49
C ALA A 145 -2.55 4.74 8.98
N GLY A 146 -2.03 3.58 8.54
CA GLY A 146 -1.89 3.17 7.16
C GLY A 146 -2.99 2.21 6.66
N ALA A 147 -2.60 1.32 5.74
CA ALA A 147 -3.50 0.41 5.05
C ALA A 147 -4.04 -0.73 5.94
N VAL A 148 -5.25 -1.18 5.60
CA VAL A 148 -5.92 -2.35 6.17
C VAL A 148 -6.14 -3.39 5.07
N ALA A 149 -5.50 -4.54 5.20
CA ALA A 149 -5.66 -5.65 4.27
C ALA A 149 -6.53 -6.76 4.88
N THR A 150 -7.43 -7.31 4.07
CA THR A 150 -8.25 -8.48 4.39
C THR A 150 -8.14 -9.50 3.25
N PRO A 151 -6.97 -10.15 3.10
CA PRO A 151 -6.73 -11.13 2.03
C PRO A 151 -7.74 -12.29 2.03
N GLU A 152 -8.32 -12.63 3.19
CA GLU A 152 -9.30 -13.72 3.36
C GLU A 152 -10.75 -13.32 2.96
N PHE A 153 -10.99 -12.07 2.55
CA PHE A 153 -12.35 -11.54 2.34
C PHE A 153 -13.20 -12.38 1.38
N LEU A 154 -12.69 -12.70 0.18
CA LEU A 154 -13.45 -13.43 -0.83
C LEU A 154 -13.70 -14.89 -0.43
N THR A 155 -12.72 -15.54 0.21
CA THR A 155 -12.89 -16.90 0.76
C THR A 155 -13.97 -16.94 1.84
N TYR A 156 -14.06 -15.89 2.66
CA TYR A 156 -15.06 -15.81 3.73
C TYR A 156 -16.43 -15.42 3.18
N LEU A 157 -16.48 -14.55 2.17
CA LEU A 157 -17.69 -14.23 1.44
C LEU A 157 -18.28 -15.50 0.78
N ASP A 158 -17.45 -16.28 0.11
CA ASP A 158 -17.82 -17.58 -0.47
C ASP A 158 -18.45 -18.51 0.56
N TYR A 159 -17.88 -18.61 1.76
CA TYR A 159 -18.46 -19.41 2.84
C TYR A 159 -19.90 -19.03 3.19
N PHE A 160 -20.20 -17.72 3.31
CA PHE A 160 -21.57 -17.28 3.59
C PHE A 160 -22.51 -17.47 2.40
N ILE A 161 -22.02 -17.37 1.16
CA ILE A 161 -22.80 -17.66 -0.04
C ILE A 161 -23.14 -19.15 -0.09
N ARG A 162 -22.16 -20.04 0.11
CA ARG A 162 -22.38 -21.50 0.12
C ARG A 162 -23.33 -21.94 1.21
N LYS A 163 -23.26 -21.31 2.38
CA LYS A 163 -24.20 -21.57 3.47
C LYS A 163 -25.65 -21.24 3.12
N GLU A 164 -25.86 -20.28 2.22
CA GLU A 164 -27.19 -19.80 1.83
C GLU A 164 -27.72 -20.51 0.57
N TYR A 165 -26.85 -20.77 -0.41
CA TYR A 165 -27.23 -21.27 -1.74
C TYR A 165 -26.64 -22.64 -2.10
N GLY A 166 -25.86 -23.25 -1.19
CA GLY A 166 -25.19 -24.54 -1.41
C GLY A 166 -23.81 -24.42 -2.04
N ASP A 167 -23.01 -25.49 -1.95
CA ASP A 167 -21.62 -25.51 -2.42
C ASP A 167 -21.47 -25.35 -3.94
N GLU A 168 -22.53 -25.64 -4.70
CA GLU A 168 -22.56 -25.59 -6.17
C GLU A 168 -23.30 -24.35 -6.71
N TYR A 169 -23.46 -23.30 -5.89
CA TYR A 169 -24.16 -22.07 -6.31
C TYR A 169 -23.58 -21.47 -7.59
N TYR A 170 -22.27 -21.57 -7.78
CA TYR A 170 -21.54 -21.03 -8.92
C TYR A 170 -21.89 -21.72 -10.26
N LEU A 171 -22.39 -22.96 -10.23
CA LEU A 171 -22.90 -23.67 -11.42
C LEU A 171 -24.31 -23.21 -11.80
N ASN A 172 -24.99 -22.53 -10.87
CA ASN A 172 -26.41 -22.22 -10.93
C ASN A 172 -26.67 -20.74 -10.60
N ALA A 173 -25.71 -19.86 -10.87
CA ALA A 173 -25.74 -18.47 -10.41
C ALA A 173 -26.92 -17.66 -11.03
N ASP A 174 -27.50 -18.13 -12.13
CA ASP A 174 -28.67 -17.54 -12.77
C ASP A 174 -30.00 -18.05 -12.18
N ASN A 175 -29.97 -19.01 -11.25
CA ASN A 175 -31.17 -19.45 -10.56
C ASN A 175 -31.68 -18.36 -9.61
N MET A 176 -33.00 -18.37 -9.40
CA MET A 176 -33.66 -17.45 -8.48
C MET A 176 -33.23 -17.71 -7.03
N ALA A 177 -32.64 -16.69 -6.41
CA ALA A 177 -32.28 -16.64 -5.00
C ALA A 177 -33.46 -16.25 -4.12
N THR A 178 -34.30 -15.32 -4.59
CA THR A 178 -35.49 -14.85 -3.88
C THR A 178 -36.75 -15.12 -4.71
N ILE A 179 -37.85 -15.44 -4.03
CA ILE A 179 -39.17 -15.66 -4.64
C ILE A 179 -40.11 -14.57 -4.12
N GLY A 180 -40.64 -13.72 -4.99
CA GLY A 180 -41.52 -12.62 -4.59
C GLY A 180 -41.57 -11.47 -5.59
N ILE A 181 -41.96 -10.28 -5.12
CA ILE A 181 -42.12 -9.06 -5.95
C ILE A 181 -40.76 -8.55 -6.48
N HIS A 182 -39.70 -8.75 -5.71
CA HIS A 182 -38.31 -8.47 -6.10
C HIS A 182 -37.55 -9.79 -6.20
N ALA A 183 -37.94 -10.60 -7.18
CA ALA A 183 -37.28 -11.85 -7.45
C ALA A 183 -35.90 -11.55 -8.07
N GLN A 184 -34.84 -12.03 -7.42
CA GLN A 184 -33.46 -11.84 -7.82
C GLN A 184 -32.81 -13.20 -8.06
N THR A 185 -31.91 -13.26 -9.04
CA THR A 185 -30.98 -14.37 -9.24
C THR A 185 -29.87 -14.35 -8.19
N ILE A 186 -29.16 -15.46 -8.02
CA ILE A 186 -27.96 -15.49 -7.16
C ILE A 186 -26.95 -14.44 -7.64
N ASN A 187 -26.75 -14.31 -8.95
CA ASN A 187 -25.88 -13.29 -9.56
C ASN A 187 -26.22 -11.86 -9.11
N GLU A 188 -27.50 -11.49 -9.12
CA GLU A 188 -27.94 -10.16 -8.68
C GLU A 188 -27.72 -9.94 -7.18
N VAL A 189 -27.94 -10.98 -6.34
CA VAL A 189 -27.64 -10.91 -4.91
C VAL A 189 -26.14 -10.74 -4.66
N LEU A 190 -25.28 -11.37 -5.48
CA LEU A 190 -23.83 -11.20 -5.40
C LEU A 190 -23.40 -9.78 -5.81
N ASP A 191 -23.99 -9.24 -6.88
CA ASP A 191 -23.72 -7.86 -7.31
C ASP A 191 -24.12 -6.85 -6.22
N ASP A 192 -25.26 -7.05 -5.57
CA ASP A 192 -25.69 -6.23 -4.42
C ASP A 192 -24.71 -6.33 -3.25
N ALA A 193 -24.23 -7.55 -2.93
CA ALA A 193 -23.26 -7.76 -1.86
C ALA A 193 -21.90 -7.12 -2.17
N PHE A 194 -21.42 -7.24 -3.41
CA PHE A 194 -20.20 -6.61 -3.89
C PHE A 194 -20.32 -5.09 -3.86
N GLN A 195 -21.44 -4.56 -4.36
CA GLN A 195 -21.72 -3.13 -4.37
C GLN A 195 -21.77 -2.58 -2.95
N GLN A 196 -22.51 -3.23 -2.04
CA GLN A 196 -22.67 -2.80 -0.65
C GLN A 196 -21.29 -2.66 0.03
N VAL A 197 -20.44 -3.69 -0.03
CA VAL A 197 -19.12 -3.66 0.62
C VAL A 197 -18.20 -2.64 -0.06
N THR A 198 -18.07 -2.72 -1.39
CA THR A 198 -17.10 -1.91 -2.13
C THR A 198 -17.43 -0.43 -2.03
N TYR A 199 -18.70 -0.03 -2.25
CA TYR A 199 -19.08 1.37 -2.14
C TYR A 199 -18.99 1.88 -0.70
N SER A 200 -19.43 1.10 0.29
CA SER A 200 -19.39 1.55 1.69
C SER A 200 -17.97 1.84 2.17
N LEU A 201 -16.99 1.02 1.78
CA LEU A 201 -15.59 1.22 2.15
C LEU A 201 -14.89 2.34 1.34
N ASN A 202 -15.47 2.72 0.20
CA ASN A 202 -15.06 3.91 -0.55
C ASN A 202 -15.77 5.19 -0.11
N GLN A 203 -16.79 5.12 0.74
CA GLN A 203 -17.41 6.33 1.29
C GLN A 203 -16.49 6.98 2.33
N PRO A 204 -16.35 8.32 2.31
CA PRO A 204 -15.65 9.06 3.35
C PRO A 204 -16.22 8.78 4.75
N ALA A 205 -15.39 8.29 5.67
CA ALA A 205 -15.82 8.07 7.05
C ALA A 205 -15.57 9.29 7.94
N ALA A 206 -16.60 9.68 8.69
CA ALA A 206 -16.54 10.83 9.61
C ALA A 206 -15.39 10.69 10.63
N ALA A 207 -15.23 9.51 11.24
CA ALA A 207 -14.20 9.23 12.24
C ALA A 207 -12.77 9.13 11.66
N ARG A 208 -12.60 9.21 10.34
CA ARG A 208 -11.31 9.20 9.64
C ARG A 208 -11.02 10.51 8.91
N ASN A 209 -11.44 11.64 9.48
CA ASN A 209 -11.25 12.96 8.86
C ASN A 209 -11.79 13.05 7.42
N TYR A 210 -12.90 12.34 7.16
CA TYR A 210 -13.54 12.27 5.84
C TYR A 210 -12.68 11.56 4.77
N GLN A 211 -11.93 10.55 5.18
CA GLN A 211 -11.19 9.65 4.28
C GLN A 211 -11.88 8.29 4.18
N SER A 212 -11.83 7.69 3.00
CA SER A 212 -12.19 6.29 2.78
C SER A 212 -11.12 5.38 3.37
N VAL A 213 -11.44 4.11 3.64
CA VAL A 213 -10.44 3.18 4.17
C VAL A 213 -9.48 2.81 3.06
N PHE A 214 -8.17 2.90 3.31
CA PHE A 214 -7.17 2.30 2.44
C PHE A 214 -7.25 0.78 2.61
N TRP A 215 -8.10 0.17 1.79
CA TRP A 215 -8.48 -1.24 1.90
C TRP A 215 -7.85 -2.08 0.79
N ASN A 216 -7.29 -3.24 1.15
CA ASN A 216 -6.61 -4.14 0.23
C ASN A 216 -7.21 -5.55 0.30
N ILE A 217 -7.31 -6.19 -0.87
CA ILE A 217 -7.72 -7.61 -1.00
C ILE A 217 -6.71 -8.38 -1.85
N ALA A 218 -6.79 -9.71 -1.76
CA ALA A 218 -5.97 -10.63 -2.53
C ALA A 218 -6.85 -11.57 -3.36
N TYR A 219 -6.36 -11.93 -4.55
CA TYR A 219 -6.81 -13.07 -5.32
C TYR A 219 -5.70 -14.13 -5.29
N PHE A 220 -6.08 -15.39 -5.09
CA PHE A 220 -5.13 -16.50 -5.05
C PHE A 220 -5.35 -17.45 -6.21
N ASP A 221 -4.26 -17.88 -6.86
CA ASP A 221 -4.28 -19.07 -7.71
C ASP A 221 -4.44 -20.35 -6.87
N GLU A 222 -4.59 -21.50 -7.54
CA GLU A 222 -4.83 -22.76 -6.84
C GLU A 222 -3.72 -23.11 -5.84
N PRO A 223 -2.42 -23.05 -6.20
CA PRO A 223 -1.33 -23.31 -5.26
C PRO A 223 -1.34 -22.40 -4.04
N TYR A 224 -1.54 -21.08 -4.19
CA TYR A 224 -1.60 -20.17 -3.05
C TYR A 224 -2.81 -20.44 -2.17
N PHE A 225 -3.98 -20.66 -2.78
CA PHE A 225 -5.19 -21.01 -2.04
C PHE A 225 -4.97 -22.26 -1.19
N ARG A 226 -4.43 -23.32 -1.81
CA ARG A 226 -4.11 -24.57 -1.11
C ARG A 226 -3.05 -24.38 -0.03
N GLY A 227 -2.02 -23.58 -0.28
CA GLY A 227 -0.97 -23.29 0.70
C GLY A 227 -1.47 -22.52 1.92
N ILE A 228 -2.33 -21.53 1.71
CA ILE A 228 -2.87 -20.64 2.75
C ILE A 228 -3.96 -21.32 3.57
N PHE A 229 -4.90 -22.00 2.90
CA PHE A 229 -6.08 -22.59 3.52
C PHE A 229 -5.94 -24.10 3.81
N ASN A 230 -4.72 -24.65 3.73
CA ASN A 230 -4.47 -26.05 4.09
C ASN A 230 -4.89 -26.33 5.55
N ASN A 231 -5.74 -27.33 5.75
CA ASN A 231 -6.31 -27.68 7.07
C ASN A 231 -7.08 -26.54 7.76
N PHE A 232 -7.50 -25.50 7.01
CA PHE A 232 -8.38 -24.47 7.53
C PHE A 232 -9.81 -25.02 7.62
N ILE A 233 -10.48 -24.77 8.74
CA ILE A 233 -11.86 -25.18 8.96
C ILE A 233 -12.65 -23.96 9.46
N PHE A 234 -13.83 -23.73 8.87
CA PHE A 234 -14.77 -22.71 9.33
C PHE A 234 -15.43 -23.12 10.66
N PRO A 235 -16.05 -22.18 11.40
CA PRO A 235 -16.65 -22.49 12.71
C PRO A 235 -17.72 -23.60 12.71
N ASP A 236 -18.31 -23.91 11.56
CA ASP A 236 -19.30 -24.98 11.40
C ASP A 236 -18.71 -26.34 11.00
N GLY A 237 -17.39 -26.45 10.88
CA GLY A 237 -16.69 -27.67 10.50
C GLY A 237 -16.46 -27.84 9.00
N THR A 238 -16.92 -26.91 8.16
CA THR A 238 -16.71 -26.97 6.71
C THR A 238 -15.35 -26.43 6.29
N GLU A 239 -14.85 -26.88 5.13
CA GLU A 239 -13.60 -26.40 4.53
C GLU A 239 -13.88 -25.42 3.37
N PRO A 240 -12.95 -24.51 3.06
CA PRO A 240 -12.98 -23.71 1.84
C PRO A 240 -12.94 -24.60 0.58
N LYS A 241 -13.76 -24.28 -0.42
CA LYS A 241 -13.80 -25.03 -1.69
C LYS A 241 -13.15 -24.22 -2.80
N TRP A 242 -12.15 -24.79 -3.45
CA TRP A 242 -11.38 -24.10 -4.49
C TRP A 242 -12.26 -23.68 -5.66
N GLU A 243 -13.15 -24.56 -6.13
CA GLU A 243 -13.95 -24.34 -7.32
C GLU A 243 -14.87 -23.11 -7.17
N SER A 244 -15.56 -23.00 -6.04
CA SER A 244 -16.45 -21.87 -5.77
C SER A 244 -15.70 -20.58 -5.46
N VAL A 245 -14.59 -20.65 -4.71
CA VAL A 245 -13.74 -19.49 -4.42
C VAL A 245 -13.09 -18.96 -5.69
N SER A 246 -12.52 -19.84 -6.52
CA SER A 246 -11.91 -19.47 -7.80
C SER A 246 -12.91 -18.77 -8.71
N TRP A 247 -14.13 -19.33 -8.85
CA TRP A 247 -15.20 -18.70 -9.61
C TRP A 247 -15.58 -17.31 -9.04
N LEU A 248 -15.76 -17.19 -7.72
CA LEU A 248 -16.14 -15.94 -7.07
C LEU A 248 -15.07 -14.85 -7.22
N GLN A 249 -13.79 -15.22 -7.08
CA GLN A 249 -12.67 -14.29 -7.26
C GLN A 249 -12.68 -13.72 -8.69
N LYS A 250 -12.85 -14.58 -9.71
CA LYS A 250 -12.94 -14.14 -11.11
C LYS A 250 -14.16 -13.24 -11.34
N ARG A 251 -15.32 -13.64 -10.82
CA ARG A 251 -16.58 -12.89 -10.91
C ARG A 251 -16.48 -11.50 -10.26
N TYR A 252 -15.84 -11.39 -9.09
CA TYR A 252 -15.61 -10.10 -8.43
C TYR A 252 -14.64 -9.22 -9.24
N MET A 253 -13.55 -9.80 -9.76
CA MET A 253 -12.57 -9.07 -10.56
C MET A 253 -13.18 -8.52 -11.87
N GLU A 254 -14.04 -9.30 -12.52
CA GLU A 254 -14.79 -8.85 -13.70
C GLU A 254 -15.83 -7.78 -13.37
N TRP A 255 -16.63 -7.99 -12.32
CA TRP A 255 -17.60 -7.02 -11.83
C TRP A 255 -16.93 -5.69 -11.50
N PHE A 256 -15.87 -5.71 -10.70
CA PHE A 256 -15.21 -4.50 -10.22
C PHE A 256 -14.55 -3.72 -11.36
N ASN A 257 -14.04 -4.42 -12.37
CA ASN A 257 -13.53 -3.81 -13.59
C ASN A 257 -14.62 -3.04 -14.36
N GLN A 258 -15.86 -3.55 -14.39
CA GLN A 258 -17.00 -2.84 -14.99
C GLN A 258 -17.50 -1.71 -14.08
N GLU A 259 -17.54 -1.94 -12.78
CA GLU A 259 -18.03 -0.96 -11.81
C GLU A 259 -17.18 0.33 -11.79
N ARG A 260 -15.87 0.20 -12.03
CA ARG A 260 -14.95 1.35 -12.20
C ARG A 260 -15.27 2.25 -13.40
N LEU A 261 -16.09 1.80 -14.35
CA LEU A 261 -16.63 2.65 -15.44
C LEU A 261 -17.87 3.44 -15.02
N GLN A 262 -18.51 3.08 -13.90
CA GLN A 262 -19.68 3.77 -13.36
C GLN A 262 -19.28 4.87 -12.35
N CYS A 263 -18.16 4.67 -11.65
CA CYS A 263 -17.71 5.59 -10.61
C CYS A 263 -16.20 5.89 -10.73
N ALA A 264 -15.87 7.10 -11.17
CA ALA A 264 -14.48 7.58 -11.34
C ALA A 264 -13.70 7.62 -10.02
N ASP A 265 -14.44 7.67 -8.93
CA ASP A 265 -13.95 7.87 -7.58
C ASP A 265 -13.78 6.55 -6.80
N LEU A 266 -14.14 5.43 -7.43
CA LEU A 266 -13.99 4.09 -6.88
C LEU A 266 -12.51 3.66 -6.93
N THR A 267 -11.84 3.84 -5.79
CA THR A 267 -10.39 3.64 -5.62
C THR A 267 -10.09 2.26 -5.03
N PHE A 268 -10.82 1.89 -3.98
CA PHE A 268 -10.60 0.69 -3.19
C PHE A 268 -11.60 -0.44 -3.55
N PRO A 269 -11.27 -1.70 -3.30
CA PRO A 269 -9.99 -2.16 -2.76
C PRO A 269 -8.82 -2.02 -3.73
N VAL A 270 -7.61 -1.89 -3.20
CA VAL A 270 -6.39 -2.18 -3.95
C VAL A 270 -6.29 -3.70 -4.07
N GLU A 271 -6.26 -4.19 -5.31
CA GLU A 271 -6.28 -5.60 -5.64
C GLU A 271 -4.87 -6.13 -5.92
N THR A 272 -4.54 -7.29 -5.35
CA THR A 272 -3.32 -8.05 -5.69
C THR A 272 -3.66 -9.47 -6.12
N LEU A 273 -3.31 -9.84 -7.36
CA LEU A 273 -3.36 -11.21 -7.86
C LEU A 273 -2.04 -11.92 -7.53
N ASN A 274 -2.11 -13.05 -6.84
CA ASN A 274 -0.94 -13.83 -6.43
C ASN A 274 -0.83 -15.09 -7.31
N LEU A 275 0.28 -15.21 -8.04
CA LEU A 275 0.55 -16.32 -8.97
C LEU A 275 1.86 -17.04 -8.63
N LEU A 276 1.81 -18.36 -8.51
CA LEU A 276 2.98 -19.20 -8.32
C LEU A 276 3.64 -19.50 -9.68
N HIS A 277 4.97 -19.48 -9.73
CA HIS A 277 5.75 -19.92 -10.89
C HIS A 277 6.76 -21.01 -10.54
N ASP A 278 7.15 -21.83 -11.52
CA ASP A 278 8.19 -22.85 -11.37
C ASP A 278 9.60 -22.37 -11.78
N GLY A 279 9.74 -21.07 -12.06
CA GLY A 279 10.97 -20.44 -12.56
C GLY A 279 11.03 -20.36 -14.09
N THR A 280 10.11 -21.03 -14.79
CA THR A 280 9.98 -20.95 -16.26
C THR A 280 8.60 -20.52 -16.72
N LYS A 281 7.55 -20.94 -16.00
CA LYS A 281 6.15 -20.65 -16.30
C LYS A 281 5.34 -20.53 -15.01
N TYR A 282 4.14 -19.98 -15.13
CA TYR A 282 3.15 -20.00 -14.06
C TYR A 282 2.59 -21.41 -13.87
N VAL A 283 2.35 -21.79 -12.62
CA VAL A 283 1.87 -23.14 -12.28
C VAL A 283 0.39 -23.29 -12.65
N ASP A 284 -0.44 -22.32 -12.24
CA ASP A 284 -1.85 -22.25 -12.61
C ASP A 284 -2.03 -21.47 -13.91
N GLN A 285 -2.17 -22.21 -15.02
CA GLN A 285 -2.31 -21.62 -16.35
C GLN A 285 -3.67 -20.92 -16.55
N ASP A 286 -4.73 -21.42 -15.91
CA ASP A 286 -6.06 -20.83 -16.02
C ASP A 286 -6.11 -19.45 -15.34
N TRP A 287 -5.52 -19.31 -14.14
CA TRP A 287 -5.39 -18.02 -13.48
C TRP A 287 -4.40 -17.07 -14.17
N PHE A 288 -3.32 -17.60 -14.75
CA PHE A 288 -2.40 -16.80 -15.55
C PHE A 288 -3.09 -16.22 -16.80
N ASP A 289 -3.83 -17.05 -17.54
CA ASP A 289 -4.58 -16.62 -18.71
C ASP A 289 -5.69 -15.63 -18.32
N PHE A 290 -6.40 -15.87 -17.22
CA PHE A 290 -7.41 -14.96 -16.71
C PHE A 290 -6.83 -13.60 -16.30
N GLY A 291 -5.75 -13.56 -15.53
CA GLY A 291 -5.11 -12.32 -15.11
C GLY A 291 -4.63 -11.47 -16.28
N THR A 292 -3.99 -12.09 -17.27
CA THR A 292 -3.55 -11.40 -18.50
C THR A 292 -4.73 -10.92 -19.36
N CYS A 293 -5.83 -11.68 -19.40
CA CYS A 293 -7.08 -11.25 -20.02
C CYS A 293 -7.67 -10.01 -19.32
N MET A 294 -7.65 -9.97 -17.99
CA MET A 294 -8.13 -8.82 -17.23
C MET A 294 -7.30 -7.56 -17.47
N TYR A 295 -5.97 -7.67 -17.61
CA TYR A 295 -5.14 -6.55 -18.05
C TYR A 295 -5.53 -6.07 -19.46
N ALA A 296 -5.79 -6.98 -20.41
CA ALA A 296 -6.25 -6.63 -21.75
C ALA A 296 -7.64 -5.98 -21.78
N LYS A 297 -8.53 -6.36 -20.83
CA LYS A 297 -9.83 -5.70 -20.58
C LYS A 297 -9.71 -4.35 -19.84
N GLY A 298 -8.49 -3.86 -19.66
CA GLY A 298 -8.18 -2.59 -19.01
C GLY A 298 -8.42 -2.55 -17.50
N HIS A 299 -8.32 -3.71 -16.83
CA HIS A 299 -8.38 -3.73 -15.37
C HIS A 299 -7.06 -3.29 -14.74
N SER A 300 -7.16 -2.72 -13.54
CA SER A 300 -6.02 -2.18 -12.80
C SER A 300 -5.85 -2.91 -11.47
N PHE A 301 -4.80 -3.73 -11.36
CA PHE A 301 -4.46 -4.52 -10.17
C PHE A 301 -2.95 -4.78 -10.13
N PHE A 302 -2.41 -5.11 -8.96
CA PHE A 302 -1.03 -5.58 -8.83
C PHE A 302 -0.96 -7.08 -9.05
N THR A 303 0.15 -7.55 -9.62
CA THR A 303 0.47 -8.96 -9.68
C THR A 303 1.68 -9.21 -8.78
N TYR A 304 1.52 -10.13 -7.84
CA TYR A 304 2.59 -10.68 -7.03
C TYR A 304 2.94 -12.08 -7.56
N VAL A 305 4.23 -12.35 -7.74
CA VAL A 305 4.73 -13.61 -8.27
C VAL A 305 5.88 -14.13 -7.41
N SER A 306 5.90 -15.44 -7.18
CA SER A 306 6.96 -16.11 -6.43
C SER A 306 7.15 -17.53 -6.92
N ASP A 307 8.30 -18.12 -6.60
CA ASP A 307 8.58 -19.54 -6.72
C ASP A 307 8.19 -20.34 -5.46
N SER A 308 7.70 -19.66 -4.42
CA SER A 308 7.26 -20.30 -3.17
C SER A 308 5.96 -19.73 -2.61
N VAL A 309 5.07 -20.63 -2.21
CA VAL A 309 3.84 -20.31 -1.48
C VAL A 309 4.10 -19.82 -0.06
N ASP A 310 5.25 -20.19 0.53
CA ASP A 310 5.61 -19.84 1.92
C ASP A 310 5.75 -18.34 2.14
N SER A 311 6.06 -17.61 1.07
CA SER A 311 6.21 -16.16 1.07
C SER A 311 4.96 -15.43 1.58
N LEU A 312 3.76 -15.97 1.30
CA LEU A 312 2.47 -15.45 1.77
C LEU A 312 1.80 -16.34 2.83
N ALA A 313 2.14 -17.64 2.85
CA ALA A 313 1.56 -18.61 3.76
C ALA A 313 2.17 -18.59 5.18
N SER A 314 3.16 -17.73 5.47
CA SER A 314 3.84 -17.61 6.78
C SER A 314 2.97 -17.18 7.98
N CYS A 315 1.63 -17.31 7.89
CA CYS A 315 0.70 -17.12 9.00
C CYS A 315 1.04 -18.06 10.17
N CYS A 316 0.96 -17.57 11.41
CA CYS A 316 1.28 -18.28 12.66
C CYS A 316 0.47 -19.57 12.95
N ARG A 317 -0.28 -20.09 11.97
CA ARG A 317 -0.99 -21.38 11.99
C ARG A 317 -0.12 -22.52 11.43
N LEU A 318 0.86 -22.21 10.59
CA LEU A 318 1.76 -23.20 9.97
C LEU A 318 3.00 -23.44 10.86
N LYS A 319 3.28 -24.72 11.14
CA LYS A 319 4.32 -25.21 12.07
C LYS A 319 5.74 -25.08 11.53
N ASN A 320 6.66 -24.64 12.41
CA ASN A 320 8.01 -25.12 12.71
C ASN A 320 8.99 -25.64 11.62
N GLN A 321 8.96 -25.15 10.39
CA GLN A 321 10.07 -25.40 9.46
C GLN A 321 10.60 -24.08 8.88
N ILE A 322 11.86 -23.80 9.23
CA ILE A 322 12.81 -22.85 8.63
C ILE A 322 12.15 -21.69 7.86
N LYS A 323 11.89 -20.58 8.56
CA LYS A 323 11.48 -19.28 7.98
C LYS A 323 12.59 -18.76 7.05
N LYS A 324 12.61 -19.20 5.79
CA LYS A 324 13.33 -18.51 4.72
C LYS A 324 12.36 -17.54 4.06
N ASN A 325 12.51 -16.27 4.44
CA ASN A 325 11.92 -15.09 3.78
C ASN A 325 10.39 -14.99 3.83
N THR A 326 9.89 -14.54 4.98
CA THR A 326 8.55 -13.94 5.06
C THR A 326 8.64 -12.51 4.49
N PHE A 327 7.90 -12.22 3.41
CA PHE A 327 7.85 -10.91 2.76
C PHE A 327 6.55 -10.18 3.17
N SER A 328 6.63 -8.87 3.42
CA SER A 328 5.45 -8.05 3.77
C SER A 328 5.60 -6.64 3.19
N TYR A 329 4.73 -6.31 2.22
CA TYR A 329 4.68 -4.99 1.58
C TYR A 329 3.77 -4.06 2.38
N THR A 330 4.10 -2.76 2.48
CA THR A 330 3.19 -1.76 3.06
C THR A 330 1.89 -1.64 2.25
N LEU A 331 1.92 -1.97 0.95
CA LEU A 331 0.75 -2.11 0.09
C LEU A 331 -0.02 -3.42 0.32
N GLY A 332 0.21 -4.14 1.42
CA GLY A 332 -0.64 -5.25 1.86
C GLY A 332 -0.64 -6.46 0.94
N ALA A 333 0.49 -6.79 0.29
CA ALA A 333 0.57 -7.90 -0.65
C ALA A 333 0.34 -9.26 0.04
N GLY A 334 -0.88 -9.77 -0.01
CA GLY A 334 -1.26 -11.19 0.12
C GLY A 334 -1.07 -11.89 1.47
N GLY A 335 -0.14 -11.45 2.33
CA GLY A 335 0.17 -12.11 3.60
C GLY A 335 -0.92 -11.91 4.64
N ILE A 336 -1.24 -12.96 5.41
CA ILE A 336 -2.24 -12.93 6.50
C ILE A 336 -1.56 -12.66 7.84
N ALA A 337 -2.18 -11.82 8.68
CA ALA A 337 -1.71 -11.52 10.04
C ALA A 337 -0.30 -10.92 10.09
N THR A 338 0.00 -10.00 9.17
CA THR A 338 1.28 -9.28 9.06
C THR A 338 1.09 -7.77 8.86
N GLY A 339 2.16 -6.99 8.80
CA GLY A 339 2.14 -5.56 8.54
C GLY A 339 3.40 -4.90 9.07
N SER A 340 3.34 -3.60 9.30
CA SER A 340 4.44 -2.84 9.92
C SER A 340 3.91 -2.02 11.09
N LYS A 341 4.67 -1.99 12.18
CA LYS A 341 4.35 -1.13 13.33
C LYS A 341 4.72 0.32 13.02
N GLY A 342 5.83 0.55 12.34
CA GLY A 342 6.32 1.89 12.03
C GLY A 342 7.42 1.88 10.99
N VAL A 343 7.52 2.99 10.25
CA VAL A 343 8.48 3.18 9.17
C VAL A 343 9.33 4.41 9.43
N ILE A 344 10.66 4.26 9.37
CA ILE A 344 11.63 5.36 9.34
C ILE A 344 12.37 5.27 8.02
N THR A 345 12.28 6.31 7.19
CA THR A 345 12.93 6.37 5.89
C THR A 345 14.22 7.15 5.94
N ILE A 346 15.25 6.63 5.28
CA ILE A 346 16.54 7.31 5.09
C ILE A 346 16.47 8.13 3.79
N ASN A 347 16.93 9.38 3.85
CA ASN A 347 17.20 10.17 2.64
C ASN A 347 18.54 9.72 2.04
N ILE A 348 18.49 8.78 1.10
CA ILE A 348 19.66 8.15 0.49
C ILE A 348 20.50 9.16 -0.29
N ASN A 349 19.87 10.13 -0.96
CA ASN A 349 20.58 11.17 -1.69
C ASN A 349 21.51 11.96 -0.76
N ARG A 350 20.98 12.40 0.38
CA ARG A 350 21.73 13.14 1.40
C ARG A 350 22.83 12.29 2.03
N LEU A 351 22.53 11.03 2.35
CA LEU A 351 23.50 10.08 2.91
C LEU A 351 24.69 9.89 1.96
N VAL A 352 24.43 9.65 0.69
CA VAL A 352 25.48 9.44 -0.34
C VAL A 352 26.33 10.71 -0.49
N GLN A 353 25.71 11.88 -0.61
CA GLN A 353 26.46 13.13 -0.75
C GLN A 353 27.34 13.42 0.48
N ASN A 354 26.82 13.17 1.69
CA ASN A 354 27.57 13.33 2.93
C ASN A 354 28.73 12.32 3.03
N ALA A 355 28.52 11.06 2.65
CA ALA A 355 29.55 10.04 2.65
C ALA A 355 30.73 10.45 1.75
N ILE A 356 30.44 10.90 0.52
CA ILE A 356 31.46 11.39 -0.41
C ILE A 356 32.18 12.62 0.13
N LYS A 357 31.44 13.61 0.65
CA LYS A 357 32.02 14.85 1.21
C LYS A 357 32.97 14.57 2.38
N ASN A 358 32.64 13.57 3.20
CA ASN A 358 33.40 13.21 4.40
C ASN A 358 34.49 12.15 4.13
N GLY A 359 34.61 11.64 2.90
CA GLY A 359 35.56 10.58 2.56
C GLY A 359 35.24 9.23 3.21
N VAL A 360 33.96 8.97 3.49
CA VAL A 360 33.47 7.71 4.07
C VAL A 360 32.88 6.84 2.96
N GLU A 361 33.15 5.54 3.01
CA GLU A 361 32.53 4.60 2.08
C GLU A 361 31.01 4.54 2.28
N ILE A 362 30.24 4.49 1.18
CA ILE A 362 28.77 4.50 1.24
C ILE A 362 28.24 3.34 2.07
N GLU A 363 28.85 2.15 1.95
CA GLU A 363 28.44 0.96 2.71
C GLU A 363 28.54 1.19 4.23
N ASP A 364 29.62 1.82 4.68
CA ASP A 364 29.86 2.08 6.10
C ASP A 364 28.90 3.15 6.63
N ALA A 365 28.67 4.23 5.86
CA ALA A 365 27.70 5.26 6.20
C ALA A 365 26.27 4.68 6.30
N VAL A 366 25.91 3.76 5.41
CA VAL A 366 24.62 3.06 5.47
C VAL A 366 24.54 2.17 6.72
N ARG A 367 25.57 1.39 7.05
CA ARG A 367 25.56 0.55 8.27
C ARG A 367 25.39 1.39 9.52
N GLU A 368 26.15 2.49 9.63
CA GLU A 368 26.04 3.39 10.78
C GLU A 368 24.60 3.91 10.92
N GLN A 369 23.99 4.35 9.81
CA GLN A 369 22.63 4.85 9.83
C GLN A 369 21.61 3.79 10.22
N ILE A 370 21.76 2.55 9.73
CA ILE A 370 20.83 1.46 10.06
C ILE A 370 20.91 1.06 11.52
N VAL A 371 22.11 1.04 12.11
CA VAL A 371 22.26 0.79 13.55
C VAL A 371 21.53 1.86 14.38
N LYS A 372 21.57 3.13 13.96
CA LYS A 372 20.78 4.21 14.59
C LYS A 372 19.27 3.97 14.40
N ASN A 373 18.82 3.72 13.17
CA ASN A 373 17.41 3.46 12.88
C ASN A 373 16.84 2.26 13.65
N HIS A 374 17.61 1.19 13.84
CA HIS A 374 17.19 0.04 14.65
C HIS A 374 16.88 0.46 16.09
N LYS A 375 17.72 1.28 16.72
CA LYS A 375 17.44 1.82 18.06
C LYS A 375 16.15 2.63 18.10
N TYR A 376 15.94 3.49 17.10
CA TYR A 376 14.73 4.30 17.00
C TYR A 376 13.47 3.47 16.80
N LEU A 377 13.52 2.48 15.91
CA LEU A 377 12.41 1.58 15.66
C LEU A 377 12.10 0.68 16.87
N ILE A 378 13.13 0.21 17.59
CA ILE A 378 12.96 -0.58 18.81
C ILE A 378 12.31 0.26 19.91
N ALA A 379 12.74 1.51 20.11
CA ALA A 379 12.08 2.40 21.07
C ALA A 379 10.61 2.64 20.71
N TYR A 380 10.30 2.84 19.42
CA TYR A 380 8.90 2.92 18.97
C TYR A 380 8.13 1.63 19.24
N ASN A 381 8.75 0.46 19.02
CA ASN A 381 8.16 -0.84 19.36
C ASN A 381 7.81 -0.95 20.85
N GLU A 382 8.68 -0.50 21.74
CA GLU A 382 8.41 -0.51 23.18
C GLU A 382 7.25 0.41 23.57
N ILE A 383 7.09 1.58 22.93
CA ILE A 383 5.90 2.43 23.13
C ILE A 383 4.62 1.68 22.75
N VAL A 384 4.63 0.98 21.61
CA VAL A 384 3.48 0.15 21.18
C VAL A 384 3.23 -1.00 22.16
N ILE A 385 4.28 -1.61 22.70
CA ILE A 385 4.16 -2.64 23.75
C ILE A 385 3.59 -2.05 25.04
N ASP A 386 3.94 -0.83 25.41
CA ASP A 386 3.37 -0.15 26.58
C ASP A 386 1.86 0.08 26.39
N TYR A 387 1.44 0.50 25.19
CA TYR A 387 0.01 0.59 24.83
C TYR A 387 -0.69 -0.76 24.89
N PHE A 388 -0.04 -1.82 24.41
CA PHE A 388 -0.57 -3.18 24.47
C PHE A 388 -0.75 -3.65 25.92
N LYS A 389 0.26 -3.48 26.77
CA LYS A 389 0.22 -3.82 28.21
C LYS A 389 -0.86 -3.01 28.96
N ALA A 390 -1.16 -1.80 28.49
CA ALA A 390 -2.23 -0.96 29.01
C ALA A 390 -3.63 -1.29 28.45
N HIS A 391 -3.77 -2.36 27.64
CA HIS A 391 -5.03 -2.76 26.99
C HIS A 391 -5.65 -1.68 26.10
N MET A 392 -4.80 -0.87 25.45
CA MET A 392 -5.23 0.19 24.52
C MET A 392 -5.29 -0.28 23.06
N LEU A 393 -4.95 -1.54 22.78
CA LEU A 393 -4.78 -2.08 21.44
C LEU A 393 -5.70 -3.30 21.19
N PRO A 394 -7.03 -3.13 21.21
CA PRO A 394 -7.98 -4.24 21.22
C PRO A 394 -7.95 -5.13 19.96
N ILE A 395 -7.49 -4.63 18.80
CA ILE A 395 -7.28 -5.48 17.61
C ILE A 395 -6.24 -6.58 17.90
N TYR A 396 -5.21 -6.27 18.68
CA TYR A 396 -4.17 -7.21 19.10
C TYR A 396 -4.71 -8.14 20.19
N ASP A 397 -5.39 -7.60 21.20
CA ASP A 397 -5.99 -8.39 22.29
C ASP A 397 -7.00 -9.43 21.77
N ALA A 398 -7.78 -9.05 20.75
CA ALA A 398 -8.77 -9.93 20.12
C ALA A 398 -8.16 -10.97 19.16
N GLY A 399 -6.84 -10.94 18.92
CA GLY A 399 -6.12 -11.94 18.14
C GLY A 399 -6.24 -11.78 16.61
N PHE A 400 -6.64 -10.62 16.10
CA PHE A 400 -6.66 -10.34 14.66
C PHE A 400 -5.24 -10.26 14.06
N ILE A 401 -4.28 -9.82 14.88
CA ILE A 401 -2.84 -9.81 14.56
C ILE A 401 -2.02 -9.95 15.85
N LYS A 402 -0.81 -10.50 15.73
CA LYS A 402 0.18 -10.54 16.82
C LYS A 402 1.21 -9.44 16.63
N LEU A 403 1.71 -8.86 17.73
CA LEU A 403 2.81 -7.87 17.69
C LEU A 403 4.04 -8.42 16.97
N SER A 404 4.40 -9.70 17.19
CA SER A 404 5.52 -10.36 16.51
C SER A 404 5.25 -10.69 15.03
N GLY A 405 4.02 -10.48 14.55
CA GLY A 405 3.67 -10.62 13.13
C GLY A 405 3.98 -9.36 12.30
N GLN A 406 4.31 -8.24 12.94
CA GLN A 406 4.58 -6.97 12.28
C GLN A 406 6.05 -6.56 12.33
N TYR A 407 6.51 -6.03 11.21
CA TYR A 407 7.88 -5.55 11.03
C TYR A 407 8.09 -4.15 11.59
N LEU A 408 9.36 -3.83 11.79
CA LEU A 408 9.89 -2.50 11.96
C LEU A 408 10.64 -2.12 10.69
N THR A 409 10.18 -1.09 9.98
CA THR A 409 10.56 -0.89 8.59
C THR A 409 11.58 0.23 8.42
N ASN A 410 12.69 -0.11 7.78
CA ASN A 410 13.66 0.83 7.24
C ASN A 410 13.25 1.19 5.81
N GLY A 411 12.70 2.39 5.62
CA GLY A 411 12.35 2.89 4.30
C GLY A 411 13.55 3.53 3.58
N ILE A 412 13.50 3.58 2.26
CA ILE A 412 14.45 4.34 1.44
C ILE A 412 13.74 5.27 0.44
N ASN A 413 14.30 6.46 0.22
CA ASN A 413 13.95 7.38 -0.86
C ASN A 413 15.18 8.20 -1.27
N GLY A 414 15.21 8.79 -2.47
CA GLY A 414 16.38 9.52 -2.96
C GLY A 414 17.46 8.62 -3.58
N PHE A 415 17.12 7.38 -3.92
CA PHE A 415 18.06 6.38 -4.43
C PHE A 415 18.55 6.70 -5.85
N VAL A 416 17.64 7.12 -6.73
CA VAL A 416 18.00 7.50 -8.12
C VAL A 416 18.83 8.79 -8.12
N GLU A 417 18.44 9.75 -7.29
CA GLU A 417 19.10 11.05 -7.19
C GLU A 417 20.51 10.94 -6.63
N GLY A 418 20.73 10.07 -5.64
CA GLY A 418 22.05 9.78 -5.11
C GLY A 418 22.99 9.16 -6.15
N ALA A 419 22.48 8.35 -7.07
CA ALA A 419 23.26 7.81 -8.19
C ALA A 419 23.59 8.89 -9.23
N GLU A 420 22.64 9.78 -9.54
CA GLU A 420 22.88 10.90 -10.45
C GLU A 420 23.91 11.89 -9.91
N PHE A 421 23.92 12.14 -8.61
CA PHE A 421 24.99 12.93 -7.96
C PHE A 421 26.39 12.35 -8.22
N LEU A 422 26.51 11.02 -8.22
CA LEU A 422 27.76 10.32 -8.51
C LEU A 422 28.08 10.25 -10.02
N GLY A 423 27.22 10.79 -10.89
CA GLY A 423 27.36 10.70 -12.34
C GLY A 423 27.11 9.29 -12.88
N ILE A 424 26.39 8.44 -12.15
CA ILE A 424 26.05 7.09 -12.56
C ILE A 424 24.83 7.13 -13.48
N ASP A 425 24.94 6.49 -14.65
CA ASP A 425 23.81 6.34 -15.56
C ASP A 425 22.74 5.41 -14.96
N ILE A 426 21.47 5.82 -15.04
CA ILE A 426 20.33 5.10 -14.45
C ILE A 426 19.78 4.14 -15.49
N SER A 427 20.44 3.01 -15.65
CA SER A 427 20.06 1.93 -16.56
C SER A 427 20.49 0.57 -15.97
N PRO A 428 20.08 -0.57 -16.57
CA PRO A 428 20.55 -1.90 -16.19
C PRO A 428 22.06 -2.17 -16.41
N ASN A 429 22.92 -1.25 -16.03
CA ASN A 429 24.37 -1.35 -16.15
C ASN A 429 25.01 -1.79 -14.82
N GLU A 430 26.23 -2.30 -14.92
CA GLU A 430 26.97 -2.85 -13.77
C GLU A 430 27.26 -1.80 -12.69
N GLN A 431 27.54 -0.55 -13.08
CA GLN A 431 27.86 0.54 -12.15
C GLN A 431 26.64 0.90 -11.28
N TYR A 432 25.45 0.97 -11.86
CA TYR A 432 24.21 1.24 -11.13
C TYR A 432 23.83 0.10 -10.19
N PHE A 433 24.01 -1.16 -10.62
CA PHE A 433 23.81 -2.29 -9.73
C PHE A 433 24.79 -2.30 -8.57
N GLN A 434 26.07 -2.04 -8.80
CA GLN A 434 27.05 -1.94 -7.71
C GLN A 434 26.71 -0.83 -6.72
N TYR A 435 26.25 0.33 -7.20
CA TYR A 435 25.73 1.39 -6.34
C TYR A 435 24.56 0.90 -5.48
N GLY A 436 23.60 0.19 -6.10
CA GLY A 436 22.46 -0.36 -5.38
C GLY A 436 22.84 -1.42 -4.36
N GLU A 437 23.79 -2.29 -4.68
CA GLU A 437 24.30 -3.30 -3.74
C GLU A 437 25.04 -2.64 -2.57
N LYS A 438 25.81 -1.57 -2.80
CA LYS A 438 26.46 -0.78 -1.73
C LYS A 438 25.47 -0.15 -0.73
N ILE A 439 24.22 0.05 -1.13
CA ILE A 439 23.19 0.62 -0.27
C ILE A 439 22.31 -0.47 0.34
N LEU A 440 21.75 -1.35 -0.49
CA LEU A 440 20.72 -2.29 -0.05
C LEU A 440 21.28 -3.47 0.74
N ARG A 441 22.46 -3.99 0.36
CA ARG A 441 23.06 -5.17 1.02
C ARG A 441 23.40 -4.89 2.48
N PRO A 442 24.06 -3.79 2.85
CA PRO A 442 24.32 -3.50 4.26
C PRO A 442 23.05 -3.39 5.11
N ILE A 443 21.97 -2.78 4.58
CA ILE A 443 20.68 -2.70 5.28
C ILE A 443 20.12 -4.10 5.53
N PHE A 444 20.08 -4.93 4.50
CA PHE A 444 19.59 -6.30 4.58
C PHE A 444 20.38 -7.13 5.61
N GLU A 445 21.71 -7.08 5.56
CA GLU A 445 22.57 -7.84 6.48
C GLU A 445 22.37 -7.42 7.94
N GLU A 446 22.28 -6.12 8.22
CA GLU A 446 22.02 -5.65 9.59
C GLU A 446 20.58 -6.01 10.04
N ASN A 447 19.58 -5.93 9.17
CA ASN A 447 18.21 -6.36 9.48
C ASN A 447 18.16 -7.85 9.86
N GLN A 448 18.84 -8.72 9.10
CA GLN A 448 18.87 -10.15 9.39
C GLN A 448 19.64 -10.45 10.69
N LYS A 449 20.74 -9.74 10.95
CA LYS A 449 21.56 -9.90 12.15
C LYS A 449 20.82 -9.54 13.44
N ASN A 450 19.95 -8.53 13.40
CA ASN A 450 19.22 -8.04 14.57
C ASN A 450 17.80 -8.62 14.72
N LYS A 451 17.42 -9.57 13.86
CA LYS A 451 16.12 -10.24 13.91
C LYS A 451 16.04 -11.18 15.12
N THR A 452 14.94 -11.09 15.87
CA THR A 452 14.60 -12.01 16.97
C THR A 452 13.22 -12.65 16.71
N GLU A 453 12.74 -13.51 17.62
CA GLU A 453 11.39 -14.07 17.52
C GLU A 453 10.29 -13.00 17.69
N GLU A 454 10.59 -11.92 18.42
CA GLU A 454 9.64 -10.85 18.75
C GLU A 454 9.80 -9.61 17.86
N ILE A 455 11.01 -9.38 17.35
CA ILE A 455 11.37 -8.20 16.57
C ILE A 455 11.86 -8.63 15.18
N MET A 456 11.16 -8.14 14.16
CA MET A 456 11.54 -8.33 12.77
C MET A 456 11.77 -6.98 12.12
N PHE A 457 12.85 -6.86 11.35
CA PHE A 457 13.13 -5.70 10.51
C PHE A 457 12.90 -6.05 9.05
N ASN A 458 12.49 -5.06 8.25
CA ASN A 458 12.47 -5.16 6.80
C ASN A 458 12.89 -3.83 6.16
N THR A 459 13.18 -3.88 4.86
CA THR A 459 13.55 -2.73 4.03
C THR A 459 12.53 -2.53 2.94
N GLU A 460 12.00 -1.32 2.83
CA GLU A 460 11.01 -0.98 1.82
C GLU A 460 11.45 0.22 0.98
N PHE A 461 11.24 0.12 -0.34
CA PHE A 461 11.25 1.31 -1.19
C PHE A 461 9.91 2.01 -1.05
N VAL A 462 9.85 3.02 -0.18
CA VAL A 462 8.57 3.61 0.23
C VAL A 462 7.89 4.37 -0.92
N PRO A 463 6.54 4.36 -1.02
CA PRO A 463 5.82 5.11 -2.06
C PRO A 463 6.10 6.61 -2.05
N ALA A 464 6.44 7.17 -0.88
CA ALA A 464 6.89 8.54 -0.68
C ALA A 464 5.95 9.62 -1.24
N GLU A 465 4.62 9.46 -1.14
CA GLU A 465 3.58 10.40 -1.66
C GLU A 465 3.99 11.86 -1.44
N ASN A 466 4.24 12.22 -0.18
CA ASN A 466 4.70 13.56 0.18
C ASN A 466 6.21 13.64 0.31
N LEU A 467 6.84 12.55 0.75
CA LEU A 467 8.25 12.54 1.12
C LEU A 467 9.16 12.85 -0.08
N GLY A 468 8.82 12.39 -1.29
CA GLY A 468 9.62 12.66 -2.49
C GLY A 468 9.73 14.17 -2.80
N VAL A 469 8.63 14.91 -2.65
CA VAL A 469 8.61 16.37 -2.81
C VAL A 469 9.34 17.07 -1.67
N LYS A 470 9.14 16.59 -0.43
CA LYS A 470 9.80 17.14 0.75
C LYS A 470 11.32 16.98 0.71
N ASN A 471 11.83 15.79 0.40
CA ASN A 471 13.26 15.53 0.31
C ASN A 471 13.92 16.43 -0.74
N ALA A 472 13.34 16.53 -1.94
CA ALA A 472 13.85 17.42 -2.98
C ALA A 472 13.88 18.89 -2.54
N LYS A 473 12.86 19.35 -1.81
CA LYS A 473 12.80 20.71 -1.28
C LYS A 473 13.85 20.94 -0.19
N TRP A 474 13.89 20.08 0.82
CA TRP A 474 14.80 20.19 1.97
C TRP A 474 16.27 20.13 1.54
N ASP A 475 16.62 19.16 0.70
CA ASP A 475 17.98 19.01 0.19
C ASP A 475 18.42 20.27 -0.59
N ARG A 476 17.52 20.85 -1.38
CA ARG A 476 17.81 22.07 -2.15
C ARG A 476 18.04 23.28 -1.23
N GLU A 477 17.22 23.43 -0.19
CA GLU A 477 17.37 24.51 0.80
C GLU A 477 18.70 24.39 1.56
N ASP A 478 19.14 23.16 1.83
CA ASP A 478 20.40 22.87 2.52
C ASP A 478 21.63 22.85 1.59
N GLY A 479 21.45 23.06 0.27
CA GLY A 479 22.54 23.16 -0.71
C GLY A 479 23.07 21.83 -1.25
N TYR A 480 22.32 20.75 -1.14
CA TYR A 480 22.62 19.46 -1.76
C TYR A 480 22.30 19.47 -3.26
N PHE A 481 22.87 18.51 -4.00
CA PHE A 481 22.48 18.24 -5.39
C PHE A 481 21.06 17.65 -5.44
N VAL A 482 20.21 18.26 -6.28
CA VAL A 482 18.79 17.93 -6.43
C VAL A 482 18.43 18.01 -7.93
N PRO A 483 18.33 16.89 -8.65
CA PRO A 483 18.08 16.91 -10.10
C PRO A 483 16.61 17.13 -10.47
N ARG A 484 15.67 16.93 -9.52
CA ARG A 484 14.23 17.01 -9.74
C ARG A 484 13.47 17.49 -8.51
N ASP A 485 12.26 18.03 -8.72
CA ASP A 485 11.40 18.59 -7.67
C ASP A 485 10.64 17.57 -6.84
N CYS A 486 10.65 16.31 -7.27
CA CYS A 486 10.07 15.19 -6.54
C CYS A 486 10.95 13.98 -6.75
N TYR A 487 11.55 13.46 -5.68
CA TYR A 487 12.37 12.26 -5.77
C TYR A 487 11.56 11.05 -6.20
N ASN A 488 12.18 10.18 -6.98
CA ASN A 488 11.54 8.97 -7.49
C ASN A 488 11.38 7.92 -6.37
N SER A 489 10.28 7.18 -6.45
CA SER A 489 9.95 6.06 -5.54
C SER A 489 10.21 4.69 -6.19
N TYR A 490 11.11 4.66 -7.17
CA TYR A 490 11.41 3.49 -8.01
C TYR A 490 12.91 3.44 -8.31
N PHE A 491 13.38 2.32 -8.86
CA PHE A 491 14.77 2.16 -9.32
C PHE A 491 15.07 2.79 -10.68
N TYR A 492 14.15 3.61 -11.20
CA TYR A 492 14.29 4.29 -12.48
C TYR A 492 13.69 5.70 -12.39
N LYS A 493 14.12 6.57 -13.31
CA LYS A 493 13.56 7.92 -13.45
C LYS A 493 12.20 7.85 -14.11
N VAL A 494 11.15 8.32 -13.44
CA VAL A 494 9.78 8.25 -13.96
C VAL A 494 9.58 9.13 -15.21
N GLU A 495 10.40 10.16 -15.37
CA GLU A 495 10.40 11.09 -16.49
C GLU A 495 11.26 10.65 -17.68
N ASP A 496 11.97 9.52 -17.59
CA ASP A 496 12.88 9.08 -18.64
C ASP A 496 12.16 8.33 -19.78
N GLU A 497 12.20 8.90 -20.98
CA GLU A 497 11.63 8.34 -22.20
C GLU A 497 12.48 7.22 -22.81
N SER A 498 13.76 7.13 -22.45
CA SER A 498 14.69 6.14 -22.99
C SER A 498 14.63 4.79 -22.27
N THR A 499 14.14 4.77 -21.02
CA THR A 499 14.02 3.52 -20.24
C THR A 499 12.84 2.67 -20.76
N ASN A 500 13.16 1.58 -21.44
CA ASN A 500 12.16 0.68 -22.00
C ASN A 500 11.50 -0.24 -20.93
N ILE A 501 10.44 -0.95 -21.31
CA ILE A 501 9.69 -1.83 -20.38
C ILE A 501 10.57 -2.90 -19.74
N ILE A 502 11.43 -3.57 -20.52
CA ILE A 502 12.27 -4.67 -20.06
C ILE A 502 13.32 -4.18 -19.06
N ASP A 503 13.91 -3.02 -19.31
CA ASP A 503 14.85 -2.40 -18.38
C ASP A 503 14.21 -2.13 -17.02
N LYS A 504 12.96 -1.65 -17.00
CA LYS A 504 12.22 -1.45 -15.74
C LYS A 504 12.02 -2.77 -14.98
N PHE A 505 11.70 -3.86 -15.68
CA PHE A 505 11.63 -5.20 -15.06
C PHE A 505 12.99 -5.68 -14.53
N ILE A 506 14.08 -5.43 -15.26
CA ILE A 506 15.44 -5.79 -14.82
C ILE A 506 15.85 -4.98 -13.58
N LEU A 507 15.56 -3.68 -13.55
CA LEU A 507 15.85 -2.80 -12.40
C LEU A 507 15.03 -3.17 -11.17
N HIS A 508 13.78 -3.60 -11.34
CA HIS A 508 12.96 -4.19 -10.27
C HIS A 508 13.12 -5.72 -10.15
N GLY A 509 14.19 -6.27 -10.71
CA GLY A 509 14.49 -7.69 -10.70
C GLY A 509 15.33 -8.13 -9.50
N ASN A 510 15.60 -9.43 -9.43
CA ASN A 510 16.25 -10.11 -8.31
C ASN A 510 17.56 -9.45 -7.84
N ARG A 511 18.31 -8.80 -8.73
CA ARG A 511 19.62 -8.25 -8.37
C ARG A 511 19.53 -7.15 -7.30
N LEU A 512 18.54 -6.27 -7.40
CA LEU A 512 18.29 -5.24 -6.40
C LEU A 512 17.26 -5.71 -5.36
N THR A 513 16.19 -6.38 -5.80
CA THR A 513 15.08 -6.75 -4.90
C THR A 513 15.41 -7.87 -3.93
N LYS A 514 16.44 -8.70 -4.17
CA LYS A 514 16.89 -9.72 -3.19
C LYS A 514 17.29 -9.14 -1.82
N TYR A 515 17.63 -7.85 -1.77
CA TYR A 515 17.97 -7.13 -0.54
C TYR A 515 16.79 -6.31 0.01
N LEU A 516 15.64 -6.30 -0.68
CA LEU A 516 14.41 -5.64 -0.24
C LEU A 516 13.39 -6.66 0.29
N ASP A 517 13.53 -7.01 1.55
CA ASP A 517 12.64 -7.95 2.26
C ASP A 517 11.28 -7.33 2.68
N GLY A 518 11.13 -6.01 2.56
CA GLY A 518 9.84 -5.29 2.63
C GLY A 518 9.26 -4.91 1.28
N GLY A 519 10.00 -5.18 0.19
CA GLY A 519 9.51 -5.11 -1.17
C GLY A 519 9.62 -3.74 -1.87
N SER A 520 9.38 -3.79 -3.18
CA SER A 520 9.21 -2.62 -4.06
C SER A 520 8.30 -3.02 -5.23
N ALA A 521 7.32 -2.19 -5.55
CA ALA A 521 6.41 -2.45 -6.67
C ALA A 521 6.94 -1.80 -7.94
N LEU A 522 7.04 -2.56 -9.03
CA LEU A 522 7.24 -2.00 -10.36
C LEU A 522 5.93 -1.38 -10.88
N HIS A 523 5.96 -0.09 -11.15
CA HIS A 523 4.88 0.62 -11.85
C HIS A 523 5.23 0.75 -13.34
N CYS A 524 4.76 -0.19 -14.15
CA CYS A 524 5.02 -0.18 -15.59
C CYS A 524 4.01 0.73 -16.31
N ASN A 525 4.40 1.98 -16.57
CA ASN A 525 3.55 2.96 -17.26
C ASN A 525 3.53 2.71 -18.78
N LEU A 526 2.33 2.52 -19.34
CA LEU A 526 2.07 2.25 -20.76
C LEU A 526 1.10 3.30 -21.32
N ASP A 527 1.28 3.68 -22.57
CA ASP A 527 0.41 4.66 -23.24
C ASP A 527 -0.94 4.07 -23.69
N GLU A 528 -1.01 2.75 -23.91
CA GLU A 528 -2.22 2.01 -24.24
C GLU A 528 -2.26 0.62 -23.59
N HIS A 529 -3.46 0.04 -23.54
CA HIS A 529 -3.62 -1.36 -23.14
C HIS A 529 -3.13 -2.29 -24.26
N LEU A 530 -2.45 -3.35 -23.85
CA LEU A 530 -1.89 -4.33 -24.77
C LEU A 530 -2.88 -5.49 -25.02
N SER A 531 -2.61 -6.28 -26.06
CA SER A 531 -3.29 -7.55 -26.24
C SER A 531 -2.93 -8.53 -25.12
N GLN A 532 -3.80 -9.51 -24.87
CA GLN A 532 -3.55 -10.56 -23.87
C GLN A 532 -2.20 -11.27 -24.12
N GLU A 533 -1.88 -11.60 -25.37
CA GLU A 533 -0.62 -12.27 -25.73
C GLU A 533 0.62 -11.42 -25.42
N GLN A 534 0.53 -10.10 -25.60
CA GLN A 534 1.61 -9.18 -25.20
C GLN A 534 1.76 -9.14 -23.67
N TYR A 535 0.66 -9.08 -22.91
CA TYR A 535 0.74 -9.17 -21.46
C TYR A 535 1.31 -10.50 -20.97
N LYS A 536 0.98 -11.63 -21.62
CA LYS A 536 1.58 -12.94 -21.31
C LYS A 536 3.10 -12.89 -21.45
N LYS A 537 3.62 -12.32 -22.55
CA LYS A 537 5.06 -12.16 -22.75
C LYS A 537 5.71 -11.33 -21.65
N LEU A 538 5.12 -10.19 -21.29
CA LEU A 538 5.64 -9.33 -20.22
C LEU A 538 5.62 -10.00 -18.84
N SER A 539 4.57 -10.75 -18.52
CA SER A 539 4.52 -11.53 -17.28
C SER A 539 5.61 -12.62 -17.24
N LEU A 540 5.96 -13.24 -18.37
CA LEU A 540 7.12 -14.16 -18.42
C LEU A 540 8.47 -13.43 -18.24
N VAL A 541 8.57 -12.15 -18.63
CA VAL A 541 9.74 -11.31 -18.33
C VAL A 541 9.88 -11.10 -16.83
N ALA A 542 8.77 -10.95 -16.09
CA ALA A 542 8.80 -10.85 -14.63
C ALA A 542 9.48 -12.07 -13.99
N ILE A 543 9.16 -13.29 -14.45
CA ILE A 543 9.83 -14.53 -14.00
C ILE A 543 11.33 -14.49 -14.34
N LYS A 544 11.69 -14.17 -15.58
CA LYS A 544 13.10 -14.16 -16.04
C LYS A 544 13.97 -13.15 -15.30
N THR A 545 13.41 -11.99 -14.96
CA THR A 545 14.11 -10.92 -14.25
C THR A 545 14.03 -11.07 -12.74
N GLY A 546 13.08 -11.85 -12.22
CA GLY A 546 12.78 -11.97 -10.80
C GLY A 546 12.04 -10.75 -10.24
N CYS A 547 11.27 -10.05 -11.07
CA CYS A 547 10.42 -8.97 -10.61
C CYS A 547 9.17 -9.56 -9.94
N SER A 548 9.16 -9.57 -8.61
CA SER A 548 8.16 -10.26 -7.80
C SER A 548 6.85 -9.49 -7.60
N TYR A 549 6.84 -8.17 -7.81
CA TYR A 549 5.64 -7.35 -7.60
C TYR A 549 5.56 -6.21 -8.60
N TYR A 550 4.53 -6.22 -9.44
CA TYR A 550 4.40 -5.28 -10.55
C TYR A 550 2.95 -4.95 -10.89
N THR A 551 2.76 -3.87 -11.63
CA THR A 551 1.48 -3.46 -12.20
C THR A 551 1.67 -2.71 -13.51
N TYR A 552 0.65 -2.67 -14.35
CA TYR A 552 0.62 -1.85 -15.56
C TYR A 552 -0.30 -0.64 -15.35
N ASN A 553 0.20 0.55 -15.64
CA ASN A 553 -0.54 1.79 -15.48
C ASN A 553 -0.79 2.44 -16.83
N ILE A 554 -2.06 2.46 -17.24
CA ILE A 554 -2.57 3.22 -18.38
C ILE A 554 -3.54 4.25 -17.78
N PRO A 555 -3.42 5.55 -18.10
CA PRO A 555 -4.37 6.54 -17.60
C PRO A 555 -5.78 6.37 -18.20
N ASP A 556 -6.76 6.06 -17.36
CA ASP A 556 -8.17 6.07 -17.77
C ASP A 556 -8.65 7.53 -17.90
N THR A 557 -9.40 7.85 -18.95
CA THR A 557 -9.96 9.20 -19.13
C THR A 557 -11.31 9.30 -18.42
N VAL A 558 -11.51 10.35 -17.62
CA VAL A 558 -12.82 10.73 -17.08
C VAL A 558 -13.22 12.10 -17.62
N CYS A 559 -14.44 12.21 -18.13
CA CYS A 559 -15.01 13.47 -18.56
C CYS A 559 -15.69 14.19 -17.39
N ASN A 560 -15.17 15.35 -16.98
CA ASN A 560 -15.76 16.12 -15.89
C ASN A 560 -17.13 16.72 -16.26
N SER A 561 -17.42 16.88 -17.55
CA SER A 561 -18.69 17.46 -18.01
C SER A 561 -19.87 16.48 -18.02
N CYS A 562 -19.64 15.19 -18.31
CA CYS A 562 -20.73 14.20 -18.44
C CYS A 562 -20.53 12.93 -17.61
N GLY A 563 -19.42 12.80 -16.88
CA GLY A 563 -19.10 11.64 -16.05
C GLY A 563 -18.65 10.39 -16.81
N TYR A 564 -18.63 10.40 -18.15
CA TYR A 564 -18.20 9.25 -18.95
C TYR A 564 -16.74 8.89 -18.67
N ILE A 565 -16.49 7.61 -18.42
CA ILE A 565 -15.17 7.04 -18.14
C ILE A 565 -14.80 6.07 -19.26
N GLU A 566 -13.56 6.17 -19.71
CA GLU A 566 -13.02 5.34 -20.77
C GLU A 566 -11.63 4.83 -20.39
N LYS A 567 -11.39 3.53 -20.58
CA LYS A 567 -10.11 2.86 -20.33
C LYS A 567 -9.10 3.10 -21.44
N ARG A 568 -9.04 4.33 -21.93
CA ARG A 568 -8.09 4.79 -22.94
C ARG A 568 -7.71 6.21 -22.59
N THR A 569 -6.45 6.55 -22.79
CA THR A 569 -5.97 7.92 -22.64
C THR A 569 -6.34 8.72 -23.88
N VAL A 570 -7.39 9.54 -23.79
CA VAL A 570 -7.87 10.36 -24.91
C VAL A 570 -7.89 11.84 -24.51
N LYS A 571 -7.68 12.74 -25.48
CA LYS A 571 -7.64 14.20 -25.22
C LYS A 571 -9.01 14.89 -25.32
N LYS A 572 -10.06 14.14 -25.65
CA LYS A 572 -11.42 14.61 -25.86
C LYS A 572 -12.39 13.49 -25.51
N CYS A 573 -13.46 13.80 -24.79
CA CYS A 573 -14.48 12.81 -24.43
C CYS A 573 -15.19 12.28 -25.69
N ASN A 574 -15.20 10.96 -25.87
CA ASN A 574 -15.87 10.30 -26.99
C ASN A 574 -17.41 10.29 -26.88
N HIS A 575 -17.96 10.56 -25.69
CA HIS A 575 -19.41 10.60 -25.46
C HIS A 575 -20.04 11.98 -25.73
N CYS A 576 -19.48 13.07 -25.17
CA CYS A 576 -20.05 14.43 -25.31
C CYS A 576 -19.16 15.42 -26.07
N GLY A 577 -17.93 15.04 -26.42
CA GLY A 577 -16.99 15.90 -27.12
C GLY A 577 -16.30 16.98 -26.27
N SER A 578 -16.53 17.02 -24.96
CA SER A 578 -15.84 17.96 -24.05
C SER A 578 -14.31 17.71 -24.00
N ARG A 579 -13.55 18.78 -23.77
CA ARG A 579 -12.11 18.75 -23.47
C ARG A 579 -11.83 18.91 -21.97
N ASP A 580 -12.86 19.12 -21.16
CA ASP A 580 -12.76 19.12 -19.71
C ASP A 580 -12.71 17.67 -19.22
N ILE A 581 -11.49 17.14 -19.23
CA ILE A 581 -11.16 15.77 -18.88
C ILE A 581 -10.11 15.76 -17.77
N ASP A 582 -10.13 14.69 -16.99
CA ASP A 582 -9.11 14.35 -16.02
C ASP A 582 -8.69 12.90 -16.28
N TYR A 583 -7.59 12.46 -15.67
CA TYR A 583 -7.08 11.11 -15.85
C TYR A 583 -7.04 10.39 -14.51
N ILE A 584 -7.37 9.11 -14.52
CA ILE A 584 -7.32 8.24 -13.36
C ILE A 584 -6.17 7.25 -13.54
N THR A 585 -5.18 7.30 -12.65
CA THR A 585 -3.98 6.46 -12.76
C THR A 585 -3.36 6.19 -11.39
N ARG A 586 -2.28 5.38 -11.36
CA ARG A 586 -1.48 5.12 -10.14
C ARG A 586 -0.18 5.89 -10.19
N ILE A 587 -0.08 6.96 -9.39
CA ILE A 587 1.19 7.69 -9.22
C ILE A 587 2.08 6.97 -8.19
N ILE A 588 1.49 6.45 -7.11
CA ILE A 588 2.18 6.03 -5.86
C ILE A 588 1.44 4.89 -5.13
N GLY A 589 1.01 3.87 -5.88
CA GLY A 589 0.50 2.62 -5.29
C GLY A 589 -1.01 2.41 -5.37
N TYR A 590 -1.83 3.45 -5.54
CA TYR A 590 -3.29 3.31 -5.67
C TYR A 590 -3.87 4.18 -6.79
N ARG A 591 -5.04 3.78 -7.31
CA ARG A 591 -5.68 4.40 -8.48
C ARG A 591 -6.47 5.63 -8.04
N LYS A 592 -6.12 6.82 -8.51
CA LYS A 592 -6.86 8.06 -8.20
C LYS A 592 -6.80 9.04 -9.37
N ARG A 593 -7.77 9.98 -9.41
CA ARG A 593 -7.74 11.12 -10.32
C ARG A 593 -6.46 11.93 -10.11
N ILE A 594 -5.81 12.37 -11.19
CA ILE A 594 -4.61 13.21 -11.10
C ILE A 594 -4.93 14.49 -10.33
N SER A 595 -6.10 15.10 -10.57
CA SER A 595 -6.52 16.34 -9.89
C SER A 595 -6.70 16.22 -8.36
N ALA A 596 -6.81 15.00 -7.83
CA ALA A 596 -6.93 14.75 -6.38
C ALA A 596 -5.58 14.77 -5.65
N PHE A 597 -4.47 14.54 -6.35
CA PHE A 597 -3.13 14.61 -5.76
C PHE A 597 -2.73 16.07 -5.47
N SER A 598 -1.68 16.26 -4.67
CA SER A 598 -1.11 17.59 -4.44
C SER A 598 -0.63 18.23 -5.75
N GLU A 599 -0.60 19.56 -5.81
CA GLU A 599 -0.14 20.27 -7.01
C GLU A 599 1.25 19.83 -7.49
N ASP A 600 2.18 19.55 -6.57
CA ASP A 600 3.52 19.07 -6.93
C ASP A 600 3.50 17.65 -7.52
N ARG A 601 2.60 16.78 -7.04
CA ARG A 601 2.39 15.46 -7.63
C ARG A 601 1.67 15.51 -8.97
N GLN A 602 0.79 16.48 -9.19
CA GLN A 602 0.22 16.74 -10.51
C GLN A 602 1.32 17.13 -11.50
N LYS A 603 2.23 18.05 -11.13
CA LYS A 603 3.38 18.43 -11.96
C LYS A 603 4.28 17.23 -12.27
N GLU A 604 4.54 16.38 -11.30
CA GLU A 604 5.32 15.14 -11.48
C GLU A 604 4.62 14.18 -12.45
N ALA A 605 3.31 13.95 -12.28
CA ALA A 605 2.51 13.11 -13.16
C ALA A 605 2.57 13.56 -14.63
N HIS A 606 2.54 14.88 -14.88
CA HIS A 606 2.64 15.43 -16.23
C HIS A 606 4.02 15.25 -16.90
N LYS A 607 5.06 14.95 -16.10
CA LYS A 607 6.41 14.67 -16.60
C LYS A 607 6.67 13.18 -16.79
N ARG A 608 5.76 12.29 -16.36
CA ARG A 608 5.97 10.84 -16.46
C ARG A 608 6.03 10.37 -17.89
N SER A 609 6.99 9.49 -18.15
CA SER A 609 7.13 8.75 -19.39
C SER A 609 6.22 7.52 -19.38
N TYR A 610 5.50 7.35 -20.50
CA TYR A 610 4.64 6.21 -20.79
C TYR A 610 5.20 5.49 -22.01
N ALA A 611 5.54 4.20 -21.86
CA ALA A 611 6.18 3.44 -22.92
C ALA A 611 5.16 3.04 -24.00
N HIS A 612 5.56 3.17 -25.27
CA HIS A 612 4.82 2.69 -26.45
C HIS A 612 4.81 1.16 -26.51
N GLY A 613 3.97 0.53 -25.68
CA GLY A 613 4.04 -0.90 -25.41
C GLY A 613 3.84 -1.78 -26.64
N ALA A 614 3.04 -1.37 -27.62
CA ALA A 614 2.83 -2.14 -28.85
C ALA A 614 4.10 -2.33 -29.69
N THR A 615 5.07 -1.41 -29.61
CA THR A 615 6.32 -1.48 -30.37
C THR A 615 7.44 -2.22 -29.63
N GLN A 616 7.29 -2.43 -28.32
CA GLN A 616 8.34 -2.95 -27.45
C GLN A 616 8.15 -4.45 -27.06
N VAL A 617 7.01 -5.08 -27.39
CA VAL A 617 6.58 -6.40 -26.85
C VAL A 617 6.28 -7.46 -27.91
#